data_AF-A0A820RCH1-F1
#
_entry.id   AF-A0A820RCH1-F1
#
_cell.length_a   1.000
_cell.length_b   1.000
_cell.length_c   1.000
_cell.angle_alpha   90.00
_cell.angle_beta   90.00
_cell.angle_gamma   90.00
#
_symmetry.space_group_name_H-M   'P 1'
#
loop_
_entity.id
_entity.type
_entity.pdbx_description
1 polymer ?
#
loop_
_entity_poly.entity_id
_entity_poly.type
_entity_poly.pdbx_seq_one_letter_code
_entity_poly.pdbx_strand_id
1 'polypeptide(L)'
;NLGCQDIDWINASNTNSIALVKCGDCGFAEKAQFAEKYRVKGFLIYNDGIAPDRFQAYQNVRGTMNGTIPGYFLSYSLGMKFINAASNINTNISIIMNSDVYDAQGIANICADTPTGDKTKTIIVGSHSDGVLDGSGINDN
;
A
#
# COMPACT_ATOMS: atom_id res chain seq x y z
N ASN A 1 -7.82 -8.08 15.22
CA ASN A 1 -7.01 -6.86 15.06
C ASN A 1 -7.26 -6.31 13.67
N LEU A 2 -8.06 -5.24 13.59
CA LEU A 2 -8.36 -4.56 12.32
C LEU A 2 -7.37 -3.43 12.05
N GLY A 3 -6.65 -2.92 13.05
CA GLY A 3 -5.73 -1.80 12.88
C GLY A 3 -6.42 -0.46 12.66
N CYS A 4 -7.66 -0.29 13.11
CA CYS A 4 -8.50 0.87 12.78
C CYS A 4 -8.76 1.82 13.96
N GLN A 5 -8.22 1.49 15.14
CA GLN A 5 -8.43 2.23 16.37
C GLN A 5 -7.27 1.98 17.31
N ASP A 6 -7.07 2.86 18.29
CA ASP A 6 -5.92 2.80 19.21
C ASP A 6 -5.75 1.43 19.88
N ILE A 7 -6.87 0.80 20.31
CA ILE A 7 -6.85 -0.52 20.97
C ILE A 7 -6.28 -1.64 20.09
N ASP A 8 -6.33 -1.50 18.76
CA ASP A 8 -5.74 -2.46 17.83
C ASP A 8 -4.19 -2.42 17.83
N TRP A 9 -3.59 -1.34 18.36
CA TRP A 9 -2.15 -1.08 18.24
C TRP A 9 -1.41 -1.00 19.58
N ILE A 10 -2.11 -0.85 20.71
CA ILE A 10 -1.48 -0.69 22.03
C ILE A 10 -0.44 -1.77 22.35
N ASN A 11 -0.68 -3.02 21.93
CA ASN A 11 0.20 -4.16 22.19
C ASN A 11 1.44 -4.19 21.27
N ALA A 12 1.43 -3.43 20.17
CA ALA A 12 2.55 -3.30 19.25
C ALA A 12 3.46 -2.10 19.61
N SER A 13 3.00 -1.18 20.47
CA SER A 13 3.72 0.03 20.81
C SER A 13 5.07 -0.26 21.49
N ASN A 14 6.12 0.50 21.12
CA ASN A 14 7.45 0.50 21.76
C ASN A 14 8.25 -0.82 21.69
N THR A 15 7.87 -1.72 20.78
CA THR A 15 8.60 -2.97 20.55
C THR A 15 9.26 -2.92 19.17
N ASN A 16 10.39 -3.61 18.97
CA ASN A 16 11.03 -3.80 17.66
C ASN A 16 10.18 -4.76 16.79
N SER A 17 8.89 -4.49 16.69
CA SER A 17 7.85 -5.38 16.21
C SER A 17 7.30 -4.94 14.87
N ILE A 18 6.75 -5.91 14.15
CA ILE A 18 5.99 -5.72 12.93
C ILE A 18 4.53 -6.04 13.26
N ALA A 19 3.62 -5.09 13.00
CA ALA A 19 2.20 -5.29 13.25
C ALA A 19 1.58 -6.17 12.16
N LEU A 20 0.67 -7.08 12.54
CA LEU A 20 -0.17 -7.83 11.60
C LEU A 20 -1.62 -7.42 11.80
N VAL A 21 -2.23 -6.83 10.77
CA VAL A 21 -3.60 -6.33 10.78
C VAL A 21 -4.40 -6.94 9.64
N LYS A 22 -5.72 -7.06 9.82
CA LYS A 22 -6.63 -7.57 8.79
C LYS A 22 -7.17 -6.44 7.91
N CYS A 23 -7.39 -6.72 6.62
CA CYS A 23 -8.22 -5.89 5.76
C CYS A 23 -9.64 -5.77 6.34
N GLY A 24 -10.22 -4.57 6.34
CA GLY A 24 -11.52 -4.33 6.99
C GLY A 24 -11.90 -2.86 7.03
N ASP A 25 -12.50 -2.46 8.15
CA ASP A 25 -13.39 -1.30 8.30
C ASP A 25 -12.78 0.08 7.98
N CYS A 26 -11.46 0.24 8.05
CA CYS A 26 -10.76 1.49 7.76
C CYS A 26 -9.84 1.38 6.54
N GLY A 27 -9.57 2.53 5.92
CA GLY A 27 -8.68 2.65 4.76
C GLY A 27 -7.23 2.28 5.10
N PHE A 28 -6.46 1.91 4.07
CA PHE A 28 -5.06 1.53 4.25
C PHE A 28 -4.18 2.69 4.74
N ALA A 29 -4.44 3.92 4.27
CA ALA A 29 -3.73 5.12 4.71
C ALA A 29 -3.93 5.38 6.21
N GLU A 30 -5.13 5.13 6.73
CA GLU A 30 -5.42 5.25 8.16
C GLU A 30 -4.64 4.21 8.99
N LYS A 31 -4.56 2.96 8.52
CA LYS A 31 -3.70 1.93 9.15
C LYS A 31 -2.22 2.36 9.16
N ALA A 32 -1.74 2.99 8.09
CA ALA A 32 -0.38 3.52 8.02
C ALA A 32 -0.14 4.66 9.02
N GLN A 33 -1.10 5.56 9.19
CA GLN A 33 -1.04 6.62 10.21
C GLN A 33 -0.99 6.04 11.63
N PHE A 34 -1.73 4.96 11.91
CA PHE A 34 -1.59 4.27 13.19
C PHE A 34 -0.24 3.58 13.35
N ALA A 35 0.29 2.95 12.29
CA ALA A 35 1.64 2.37 12.32
C ALA A 35 2.69 3.42 12.70
N GLU A 36 2.59 4.64 12.15
CA GLU A 36 3.40 5.80 12.52
C GLU A 36 3.20 6.22 13.98
N LYS A 37 1.93 6.44 14.39
CA LYS A 37 1.57 6.84 15.76
C LYS A 37 2.17 5.91 16.81
N TYR A 38 2.18 4.60 16.52
CA TYR A 38 2.66 3.57 17.43
C TYR A 38 4.12 3.13 17.20
N ARG A 39 4.79 3.72 16.20
CA ARG A 39 6.23 3.54 15.91
C ARG A 39 6.66 2.08 15.74
N VAL A 40 5.82 1.27 15.12
CA VAL A 40 6.20 -0.11 14.74
C VAL A 40 7.27 -0.07 13.64
N LYS A 41 8.04 -1.16 13.47
CA LYS A 41 9.10 -1.23 12.44
C LYS A 41 8.59 -1.56 11.05
N GLY A 42 7.38 -2.09 10.98
CA GLY A 42 6.70 -2.44 9.75
C GLY A 42 5.27 -2.87 10.07
N PHE A 43 4.44 -2.97 9.05
CA PHE A 43 3.11 -3.54 9.21
C PHE A 43 2.72 -4.40 8.01
N LEU A 44 1.90 -5.42 8.27
CA LEU A 44 1.44 -6.39 7.30
C LEU A 44 -0.08 -6.38 7.31
N ILE A 45 -0.68 -6.23 6.14
CA ILE A 45 -2.14 -6.28 5.96
C ILE A 45 -2.47 -7.57 5.23
N TYR A 46 -3.11 -8.53 5.91
CA TYR A 46 -3.62 -9.71 5.20
C TYR A 46 -5.06 -9.50 4.75
N ASN A 47 -5.39 -10.00 3.55
CA ASN A 47 -6.75 -9.91 3.02
C ASN A 47 -7.74 -10.73 3.85
N ASP A 48 -9.05 -10.49 3.71
CA ASP A 48 -10.01 -10.97 4.70
C ASP A 48 -10.56 -12.39 4.49
N GLY A 49 -10.37 -12.94 3.28
CA GLY A 49 -10.82 -14.28 2.90
C GLY A 49 -12.34 -14.44 2.82
N ILE A 50 -13.12 -13.35 2.76
CA ILE A 50 -14.59 -13.41 2.79
C ILE A 50 -15.17 -13.78 1.41
N ALA A 51 -14.52 -13.34 0.33
CA ALA A 51 -14.92 -13.61 -1.04
C ALA A 51 -13.75 -14.20 -1.86
N PRO A 52 -14.00 -14.94 -2.96
CA PRO A 52 -12.94 -15.60 -3.74
C PRO A 52 -11.81 -14.67 -4.20
N ASP A 53 -12.14 -13.43 -4.58
CA ASP A 53 -11.21 -12.37 -4.97
C ASP A 53 -10.45 -11.75 -3.78
N ARG A 54 -10.86 -12.06 -2.55
CA ARG A 54 -10.27 -11.55 -1.30
C ARG A 54 -9.40 -12.55 -0.56
N PHE A 55 -8.97 -13.61 -1.26
CA PHE A 55 -7.96 -14.55 -0.76
C PHE A 55 -6.52 -14.12 -1.10
N GLN A 56 -6.31 -13.48 -2.25
CA GLN A 56 -4.99 -13.05 -2.70
C GLN A 56 -4.56 -11.75 -2.02
N ALA A 57 -3.25 -11.46 -2.04
CA ALA A 57 -2.74 -10.18 -1.58
C ALA A 57 -3.33 -9.05 -2.41
N TYR A 58 -3.63 -7.93 -1.76
CA TYR A 58 -4.08 -6.72 -2.46
C TYR A 58 -2.93 -6.18 -3.32
N GLN A 59 -3.17 -5.95 -4.61
CA GLN A 59 -2.13 -5.52 -5.55
C GLN A 59 -2.15 -4.02 -5.85
N ASN A 60 -3.26 -3.33 -5.59
CA ASN A 60 -3.52 -2.00 -6.13
C ASN A 60 -3.84 -0.97 -5.05
N VAL A 61 -2.84 -0.47 -4.32
CA VAL A 61 -3.08 0.69 -3.45
C VAL A 61 -3.26 1.93 -4.31
N ARG A 62 -4.43 2.55 -4.25
CA ARG A 62 -4.67 3.84 -4.89
C ARG A 62 -4.37 4.96 -3.91
N GLY A 63 -3.53 5.91 -4.33
CA GLY A 63 -3.16 7.08 -3.55
C GLY A 63 -1.98 6.86 -2.61
N THR A 64 -1.54 7.94 -1.98
CA THR A 64 -0.41 7.91 -1.05
C THR A 64 -0.87 7.44 0.32
N MET A 65 -0.11 6.52 0.91
CA MET A 65 -0.35 6.06 2.29
C MET A 65 0.11 7.10 3.32
N ASN A 66 0.88 8.12 2.90
CA ASN A 66 1.41 9.21 3.73
C ASN A 66 2.07 8.71 5.04
N GLY A 67 2.83 7.62 4.94
CA GLY A 67 3.60 7.03 6.02
C GLY A 67 5.02 6.67 5.57
N THR A 68 5.94 6.62 6.51
CA THR A 68 7.35 6.22 6.37
C THR A 68 7.61 4.79 6.85
N ILE A 69 6.71 4.22 7.67
CA ILE A 69 6.79 2.81 8.07
C ILE A 69 6.45 1.90 6.88
N PRO A 70 7.29 0.89 6.55
CA PRO A 70 7.03 -0.01 5.43
C PRO A 70 5.82 -0.92 5.70
N GLY A 71 4.96 -1.05 4.68
CA GLY A 71 3.72 -1.81 4.73
C GLY A 71 3.58 -2.77 3.55
N TYR A 72 3.15 -4.02 3.79
CA TYR A 72 2.95 -5.01 2.73
C TYR A 72 1.60 -5.69 2.83
N PHE A 73 1.02 -6.03 1.68
CA PHE A 73 -0.18 -6.84 1.61
C PHE A 73 0.16 -8.33 1.53
N LEU A 74 -0.57 -9.13 2.29
CA LEU A 74 -0.47 -10.57 2.31
C LEU A 74 -1.78 -11.20 1.81
N SER A 75 -1.66 -12.40 1.24
CA SER A 75 -2.83 -13.26 1.05
C SER A 75 -3.46 -13.61 2.40
N TYR A 76 -4.75 -13.94 2.38
CA TYR A 76 -5.45 -14.43 3.57
C TYR A 76 -4.74 -15.65 4.18
N SER A 77 -4.33 -16.59 3.33
CA SER A 77 -3.67 -17.82 3.76
C SER A 77 -2.31 -17.56 4.43
N LEU A 78 -1.53 -16.59 3.95
CA LEU A 78 -0.26 -16.22 4.56
C LEU A 78 -0.47 -15.47 5.88
N GLY A 79 -1.47 -14.57 5.95
CA GLY A 79 -1.86 -13.92 7.20
C GLY A 79 -2.25 -14.92 8.30
N MET A 80 -3.06 -15.92 7.96
CA MET A 80 -3.45 -16.97 8.90
C MET A 80 -2.25 -17.82 9.36
N LYS A 81 -1.26 -18.08 8.50
CA LYS A 81 -0.02 -18.75 8.91
C LYS A 81 0.74 -17.95 9.96
N PHE A 82 0.86 -16.63 9.79
CA PHE A 82 1.49 -15.77 10.79
C PHE A 82 0.72 -15.71 12.11
N ILE A 83 -0.62 -15.67 12.08
CA ILE A 83 -1.45 -15.70 13.30
C ILE A 83 -1.21 -17.00 14.08
N ASN A 84 -1.21 -18.14 13.38
CA ASN A 84 -0.98 -19.44 14.01
C ASN A 84 0.44 -19.54 14.59
N ALA A 85 1.44 -19.05 13.85
CA ALA A 85 2.84 -19.00 14.31
C ALA A 85 3.00 -18.11 15.55
N ALA A 86 2.41 -16.91 15.55
CA ALA A 86 2.49 -15.96 16.66
C ALA A 86 1.77 -16.46 17.93
N SER A 87 0.84 -17.40 17.79
CA SER A 87 0.15 -18.02 18.93
C SER A 87 0.99 -19.10 19.63
N ASN A 88 2.11 -19.53 19.02
CA ASN A 88 3.01 -20.54 19.58
C ASN A 88 4.29 -19.89 20.10
N ILE A 89 4.46 -19.87 21.42
CA ILE A 89 5.60 -19.24 22.11
C ILE A 89 6.96 -19.83 21.73
N ASN A 90 7.01 -21.02 21.16
CA ASN A 90 8.23 -21.67 20.70
C ASN A 90 8.60 -21.34 19.25
N THR A 91 7.81 -20.49 18.57
CA THR A 91 8.06 -20.13 17.16
C THR A 91 8.82 -18.82 17.07
N ASN A 92 10.00 -18.87 16.45
CA ASN A 92 10.71 -17.66 16.05
C ASN A 92 10.23 -17.21 14.66
N ILE A 93 9.76 -15.97 14.57
CA ILE A 93 9.34 -15.35 13.32
C ILE A 93 10.39 -14.32 12.93
N SER A 94 10.95 -14.43 11.74
CA SER A 94 11.83 -13.43 11.15
C SER A 94 11.20 -12.89 9.88
N ILE A 95 11.19 -11.56 9.74
CA ILE A 95 10.61 -10.86 8.61
C ILE A 95 11.63 -9.83 8.16
N ILE A 96 11.95 -9.84 6.87
CA ILE A 96 12.84 -8.89 6.22
C ILE A 96 11.98 -8.10 5.24
N MET A 97 12.01 -6.78 5.35
CA MET A 97 11.21 -5.86 4.53
C MET A 97 12.18 -4.91 3.83
N ASN A 98 12.19 -4.93 2.51
CA ASN A 98 13.07 -4.09 1.69
C ASN A 98 12.21 -3.13 0.88
N SER A 99 12.21 -1.86 1.26
CA SER A 99 11.47 -0.82 0.54
C SER A 99 12.45 0.18 -0.08
N ASP A 100 12.31 0.39 -1.39
CA ASP A 100 12.99 1.46 -2.09
C ASP A 100 12.05 2.66 -2.20
N VAL A 101 12.52 3.84 -1.80
CA VAL A 101 11.79 5.10 -1.99
C VAL A 101 12.42 5.81 -3.18
N TYR A 102 11.66 5.92 -4.26
CA TYR A 102 12.05 6.69 -5.42
C TYR A 102 11.48 8.09 -5.28
N ASP A 103 12.38 9.07 -5.32
CA ASP A 103 11.99 10.47 -5.41
C ASP A 103 11.42 10.68 -6.82
N ALA A 104 10.14 11.03 -6.91
CA ALA A 104 9.42 11.21 -8.17
C ALA A 104 9.81 12.52 -8.89
N GLN A 105 11.12 12.78 -9.00
CA GLN A 105 11.65 13.94 -9.69
C GLN A 105 11.43 13.78 -11.19
N GLY A 106 10.94 14.83 -11.85
CA GLY A 106 10.77 14.87 -13.30
C GLY A 106 9.40 14.45 -13.84
N ILE A 107 8.39 14.27 -12.99
CA ILE A 107 7.01 14.13 -13.47
C ILE A 107 6.50 15.51 -13.91
N ALA A 108 6.10 15.64 -15.17
CA ALA A 108 5.55 16.87 -15.72
C ALA A 108 4.43 16.57 -16.72
N ASN A 109 3.46 17.49 -16.80
CA ASN A 109 2.51 17.48 -17.90
C ASN A 109 3.14 18.20 -19.10
N ILE A 110 3.08 17.56 -20.27
CA ILE A 110 3.49 18.17 -21.53
C ILE A 110 2.23 18.64 -22.26
N CYS A 111 2.12 19.95 -22.46
CA CYS A 111 1.02 20.55 -23.21
C CYS A 111 1.55 21.12 -24.52
N ALA A 112 0.87 20.83 -25.62
CA ALA A 112 1.17 21.38 -26.94
C ALA A 112 -0.12 21.85 -27.62
N ASP A 113 -0.13 23.12 -28.01
CA ASP A 113 -1.25 23.73 -28.74
C ASP A 113 -0.96 23.77 -30.23
N THR A 114 -2.01 23.62 -31.05
CA THR A 114 -1.87 23.87 -32.49
C THR A 114 -1.59 25.35 -32.74
N PRO A 115 -0.74 25.71 -33.73
CA PRO A 115 -0.42 27.11 -34.02
C PRO A 115 -1.60 27.91 -34.60
N THR A 116 -2.67 27.21 -34.98
CA THR A 116 -3.88 27.74 -35.61
C THR A 116 -5.12 27.36 -34.81
N GLY A 117 -6.23 28.07 -35.04
CA GLY A 117 -7.52 27.80 -34.42
C GLY A 117 -8.15 29.06 -33.83
N ASP A 118 -9.32 28.89 -33.24
CA ASP A 118 -10.00 29.96 -32.49
C ASP A 118 -9.46 29.98 -31.05
N LYS A 119 -8.78 31.07 -30.68
CA LYS A 119 -8.18 31.23 -29.33
C LYS A 119 -9.21 31.26 -28.19
N THR A 120 -10.49 31.38 -28.51
CA THR A 120 -11.58 31.37 -27.52
C THR A 120 -12.19 29.99 -27.30
N LYS A 121 -11.77 28.97 -28.06
CA LYS A 121 -12.29 27.60 -27.97
C LYS A 121 -11.14 26.60 -27.90
N THR A 122 -11.17 25.73 -26.90
CA THR A 122 -10.15 24.71 -26.69
C THR A 122 -10.79 23.33 -26.69
N ILE A 123 -10.21 22.39 -27.44
CA ILE A 123 -10.50 20.97 -27.34
C ILE A 123 -9.27 20.31 -26.72
N ILE A 124 -9.45 19.55 -25.65
CA ILE A 124 -8.37 18.83 -24.99
C ILE A 124 -8.43 17.37 -25.44
N VAL A 125 -7.31 16.88 -25.95
CA VAL A 125 -7.08 15.45 -26.22
C VAL A 125 -5.84 15.08 -25.42
N GLY A 126 -5.92 14.02 -24.62
CA GLY A 126 -4.85 13.66 -23.69
C GLY A 126 -4.54 12.18 -23.70
N SER A 127 -3.30 11.88 -23.30
CA SER A 127 -2.81 10.56 -22.90
C SER A 127 -1.95 10.75 -21.65
N HIS A 128 -1.64 9.67 -20.95
CA HIS A 128 -0.67 9.66 -19.86
C HIS A 128 0.68 9.13 -20.38
N SER A 129 1.81 9.48 -19.77
CA SER A 129 3.13 9.04 -20.27
C SER A 129 3.88 8.17 -19.28
N ASP A 130 3.23 7.84 -18.17
CA ASP A 130 3.75 6.93 -17.16
C ASP A 130 3.37 5.49 -17.49
N GLY A 131 4.28 4.57 -17.18
CA GLY A 131 4.03 3.14 -17.24
C GLY A 131 4.25 2.50 -15.87
N VAL A 132 3.97 1.21 -15.80
CA VAL A 132 4.41 0.39 -14.66
C VAL A 132 5.87 -0.05 -14.86
N LEU A 133 6.54 -0.42 -13.77
CA LEU A 133 7.90 -0.98 -13.83
C LEU A 133 7.95 -2.27 -14.68
N ASP A 134 6.85 -3.04 -14.65
CA ASP A 134 6.75 -4.30 -15.36
C ASP A 134 6.40 -4.07 -16.83
N GLY A 135 7.43 -3.99 -17.67
CA GLY A 135 7.30 -3.97 -19.12
C GLY A 135 7.51 -2.59 -19.73
N SER A 136 7.26 -2.51 -21.04
CA SER A 136 7.71 -1.37 -21.86
C SER A 136 6.68 -0.28 -22.09
N GLY A 137 5.45 -0.38 -21.56
CA GLY A 137 4.40 0.62 -21.80
C GLY A 137 4.13 0.82 -23.29
N ILE A 138 3.76 -0.24 -24.02
CA ILE A 138 3.45 -0.13 -25.46
C ILE A 138 1.98 0.26 -25.68
N ASN A 139 1.09 -0.09 -24.75
CA ASN A 139 -0.36 0.05 -24.93
C ASN A 139 -1.07 0.69 -23.72
N ASP A 140 -0.40 0.86 -22.58
CA ASP A 140 -1.03 1.43 -21.37
C ASP A 140 -0.04 2.29 -20.57
N ASN A 141 0.05 3.58 -20.88
CA ASN A 141 0.11 4.11 -22.25
C ASN A 141 1.59 4.15 -22.57
#